data_AF-A0A6G5R3F0-F1
#
_entry.id   AF-A0A6G5R3F0-F1
#
_cell.length_a   1.000
_cell.length_b   1.000
_cell.length_c   1.000
_cell.angle_alpha   90.00
_cell.angle_beta   90.00
_cell.angle_gamma   90.00
#
_symmetry.space_group_name_H-M   'P 1'
#
loop_
_entity.id
_entity.type
_entity.pdbx_description
1 polymer ?
#
loop_
_entity_poly.entity_id
_entity_poly.type
_entity_poly.pdbx_seq_one_letter_code
_entity_poly.pdbx_strand_id
1 'polypeptide(L)'
;MDYDIFAQNPRDKFFDILFNANRNLVENETEKLLERFVAMSIYCERNGFDEIQQNAFIAQNQTEIHEGLNDIYIGLSGDILSQNE
;
A
#
# COMPACT_ATOMS: atom_id res chain seq x y z
N MET A 1 -12.35 21.89 -20.25
CA MET A 1 -12.08 22.39 -18.89
C MET A 1 -12.09 21.18 -17.97
N ASP A 2 -10.88 20.70 -17.65
CA ASP A 2 -10.44 19.86 -16.53
C ASP A 2 -11.27 18.65 -16.10
N TYR A 3 -11.29 17.58 -16.90
CA TYR A 3 -11.62 16.23 -16.39
C TYR A 3 -10.40 15.30 -16.23
N ASP A 4 -9.21 15.73 -16.66
CA ASP A 4 -8.02 14.84 -16.75
C ASP A 4 -7.05 14.95 -15.57
N ILE A 5 -7.18 15.96 -14.71
CA ILE A 5 -6.23 16.19 -13.60
C ILE A 5 -6.60 15.36 -12.34
N PHE A 6 -7.82 14.82 -12.29
CA PHE A 6 -8.32 14.00 -11.17
C PHE A 6 -8.47 12.51 -11.51
N ALA A 7 -8.09 12.07 -12.72
CA ALA A 7 -8.17 10.68 -13.15
C ALA A 7 -6.83 9.92 -13.05
N GLN A 8 -5.85 10.43 -12.31
CA GLN A 8 -4.63 9.66 -12.04
C GLN A 8 -4.96 8.47 -11.13
N ASN A 9 -4.60 7.27 -11.57
CA ASN A 9 -4.72 6.04 -10.80
C ASN A 9 -4.06 6.23 -9.42
N PRO A 10 -4.72 5.86 -8.30
CA PRO A 10 -4.15 5.95 -6.96
C PRO A 10 -2.71 5.41 -6.85
N ARG A 11 -2.42 4.34 -7.58
CA ARG A 11 -1.07 3.76 -7.68
C ARG A 11 -0.06 4.78 -8.21
N ASP A 12 -0.37 5.42 -9.32
CA ASP A 12 0.56 6.32 -10.01
C ASP A 12 0.82 7.56 -9.15
N LYS A 13 -0.25 8.12 -8.58
CA LYS A 13 -0.15 9.23 -7.63
C LYS A 13 0.67 8.86 -6.39
N PHE A 14 0.49 7.65 -5.86
CA PHE A 14 1.28 7.15 -4.74
C PHE A 14 2.77 7.09 -5.08
N PHE A 15 3.15 6.52 -6.22
CA PHE A 15 4.56 6.44 -6.61
C PHE A 15 5.15 7.82 -6.91
N ASP A 16 4.38 8.74 -7.49
CA ASP A 16 4.78 10.14 -7.67
C ASP A 16 5.10 10.80 -6.31
N ILE A 17 4.25 10.59 -5.29
CA ILE A 17 4.51 11.09 -3.93
C ILE A 17 5.74 10.41 -3.33
N LEU A 18 5.82 9.08 -3.41
CA LEU A 18 6.90 8.27 -2.85
C LEU A 18 8.28 8.72 -3.34
N PHE A 19 8.40 9.08 -4.63
CA PHE A 19 9.67 9.48 -5.23
C PHE A 19 10.03 10.95 -5.01
N ASN A 20 9.06 11.81 -4.66
CA ASN A 20 9.28 13.26 -4.55
C ASN A 20 9.15 13.81 -3.11
N ALA A 21 8.58 13.04 -2.18
CA ALA A 21 8.47 13.45 -0.77
C ALA A 21 9.82 13.41 -0.04
N ASN A 22 9.86 14.00 1.16
CA ASN A 22 11.04 13.95 2.02
C ASN A 22 11.41 12.50 2.33
N ARG A 23 12.68 12.15 2.07
CA ARG A 23 13.20 10.79 2.25
C ARG A 23 12.93 10.21 3.65
N ASN A 24 13.10 10.99 4.71
CA ASN A 24 12.92 10.50 6.07
C ASN A 24 11.43 10.16 6.36
N LEU A 25 10.51 10.93 5.78
CA LEU A 25 9.07 10.65 5.91
C LEU A 25 8.69 9.38 5.15
N VAL A 26 9.23 9.23 3.95
CA VAL A 26 9.04 8.01 3.14
C VAL A 26 9.60 6.79 3.86
N GLU A 27 10.82 6.87 4.39
CA GLU A 27 11.43 5.78 5.16
C GLU A 27 10.58 5.41 6.38
N ASN A 28 10.16 6.39 7.19
CA ASN A 28 9.35 6.16 8.39
C ASN A 28 7.99 5.48 8.08
N GLU A 29 7.23 5.99 7.11
CA GLU A 29 5.93 5.41 6.80
C GLU A 29 6.05 4.04 6.09
N THR A 30 7.11 3.85 5.30
CA THR A 30 7.40 2.55 4.68
C THR A 30 7.79 1.51 5.73
N GLU A 31 8.61 1.87 6.71
CA GLU A 31 9.00 0.96 7.81
C GLU A 31 7.76 0.52 8.61
N LYS A 32 6.86 1.44 8.96
CA LYS A 32 5.60 1.11 9.64
C LYS A 32 4.73 0.14 8.82
N LEU A 33 4.65 0.32 7.50
CA LEU A 33 3.91 -0.60 6.63
C LEU A 33 4.57 -1.99 6.64
N LEU A 34 5.90 -2.05 6.54
CA LEU A 34 6.64 -3.31 6.54
C LEU A 34 6.54 -4.04 7.88
N GLU A 35 6.59 -3.33 9.01
CA GLU A 35 6.38 -3.92 10.33
C GLU A 35 5.00 -4.57 10.45
N ARG A 36 3.95 -3.88 9.99
CA ARG A 36 2.59 -4.43 9.94
C ARG A 36 2.51 -5.65 9.04
N PHE A 37 3.13 -5.60 7.86
CA PHE A 37 3.19 -6.74 6.94
C PHE A 37 3.87 -7.94 7.59
N VAL A 38 5.06 -7.78 8.17
CA VAL A 38 5.79 -8.86 8.86
C VAL A 38 4.98 -9.43 10.01
N ALA A 39 4.34 -8.60 10.83
CA ALA A 39 3.50 -9.07 11.93
C ALA A 39 2.31 -9.91 11.43
N MET A 40 1.65 -9.47 10.34
CA MET A 40 0.57 -10.23 9.70
C MET A 40 1.07 -11.53 9.09
N SER A 41 2.20 -11.54 8.38
CA SER A 41 2.80 -12.74 7.80
C SER A 41 3.12 -13.78 8.86
N ILE A 42 3.79 -13.38 9.96
CA ILE A 42 4.10 -14.29 11.08
C ILE A 42 2.82 -14.85 11.70
N TYR A 43 1.79 -14.01 11.87
CA TYR A 43 0.51 -14.47 12.40
C TYR A 43 -0.17 -15.47 11.46
N CYS A 44 -0.23 -15.18 10.16
CA CYS A 44 -0.81 -16.04 9.14
C CYS A 44 -0.12 -17.40 9.06
N GLU A 45 1.21 -17.43 9.00
CA GLU A 45 2.00 -18.66 8.96
C GLU A 45 1.73 -19.55 10.18
N ARG A 46 1.70 -18.95 11.38
CA ARG A 46 1.37 -19.67 12.63
C ARG A 46 -0.03 -20.26 12.64
N ASN A 47 -0.92 -19.76 11.79
CA ASN A 47 -2.31 -20.22 11.67
C ASN A 47 -2.55 -21.03 10.38
N GLY A 48 -1.49 -21.51 9.70
CA GLY A 48 -1.59 -22.38 8.53
C GLY A 48 -1.91 -21.66 7.21
N PHE A 49 -1.85 -20.33 7.21
CA PHE A 49 -1.90 -19.52 6.00
C PHE A 49 -0.47 -19.16 5.58
N ASP A 50 0.18 -20.12 4.92
CA ASP A 50 1.53 -19.97 4.37
C ASP A 50 1.51 -19.33 2.97
N GLU A 51 2.69 -19.21 2.36
CA GLU A 51 2.89 -18.62 1.04
C GLU A 51 2.07 -19.29 -0.08
N ILE A 52 1.87 -20.61 -0.03
CA ILE A 52 1.09 -21.34 -1.05
C ILE A 52 -0.38 -20.91 -0.95
N GLN A 53 -0.91 -20.87 0.28
CA GLN A 53 -2.28 -20.44 0.55
C GLN A 53 -2.47 -18.97 0.19
N GLN A 54 -1.50 -18.11 0.51
CA GLN A 54 -1.52 -16.69 0.16
C GLN A 54 -1.56 -16.47 -1.35
N ASN A 55 -0.69 -17.15 -2.11
CA ASN A 55 -0.65 -17.02 -3.56
C ASN A 55 -1.94 -17.53 -4.22
N ALA A 56 -2.49 -18.63 -3.72
CA ALA A 56 -3.79 -19.14 -4.17
C ALA A 56 -4.92 -18.15 -3.87
N PHE A 57 -4.91 -17.51 -2.70
CA PHE A 57 -5.88 -16.49 -2.31
C PHE A 57 -5.79 -15.25 -3.22
N ILE A 58 -4.60 -14.75 -3.49
CA ILE A 58 -4.39 -13.60 -4.40
C ILE A 58 -4.93 -13.92 -5.80
N ALA A 59 -4.63 -15.12 -6.31
CA ALA A 59 -5.08 -15.52 -7.64
C ALA A 59 -6.61 -15.60 -7.76
N GLN A 60 -7.30 -15.98 -6.67
CA GLN A 60 -8.75 -16.13 -6.63
C GLN A 60 -9.51 -14.84 -6.35
N ASN A 61 -8.87 -13.85 -5.70
CA ASN A 61 -9.52 -12.63 -5.19
C ASN A 61 -8.93 -11.36 -5.81
N GLN A 62 -8.58 -11.38 -7.10
CA GLN A 62 -7.83 -10.29 -7.75
C GLN A 62 -8.52 -8.92 -7.64
N THR A 63 -9.85 -8.85 -7.74
CA THR A 63 -10.61 -7.59 -7.61
C THR A 63 -10.50 -7.02 -6.21
N GLU A 64 -10.75 -7.84 -5.17
CA GLU A 64 -10.65 -7.42 -3.78
C GLU A 64 -9.22 -7.01 -3.41
N ILE A 65 -8.22 -7.74 -3.91
CA ILE A 65 -6.81 -7.37 -3.75
C ILE A 65 -6.51 -6.04 -4.44
N HIS A 66 -7.04 -5.80 -5.64
CA HIS A 66 -6.83 -4.55 -6.36
C HIS A 66 -7.47 -3.36 -5.64
N GLU A 67 -8.69 -3.51 -5.13
CA GLU A 67 -9.38 -2.48 -4.36
C GLU A 67 -8.65 -2.19 -3.04
N GLY A 68 -8.25 -3.24 -2.31
CA GLY A 68 -7.45 -3.08 -1.09
C GLY A 68 -6.09 -2.43 -1.34
N LEU A 69 -5.44 -2.69 -2.47
CA LEU A 69 -4.22 -1.99 -2.87
C LEU A 69 -4.47 -0.50 -3.13
N ASN A 70 -5.59 -0.13 -3.77
CA ASN A 70 -5.94 1.27 -3.98
C ASN A 70 -6.15 1.99 -2.65
N ASP A 71 -6.80 1.35 -1.68
CA ASP A 71 -6.96 1.91 -0.34
C ASP A 71 -5.61 2.12 0.36
N ILE A 72 -4.68 1.16 0.24
CA ILE A 72 -3.32 1.28 0.76
C ILE A 72 -2.58 2.44 0.10
N TYR A 73 -2.65 2.58 -1.23
CA TYR A 73 -2.01 3.68 -1.95
C TYR A 73 -2.52 5.06 -1.50
N ILE A 74 -3.84 5.19 -1.32
CA ILE A 74 -4.45 6.44 -0.84
C ILE A 74 -4.03 6.73 0.60
N GLY A 75 -4.13 5.73 1.48
CA GLY A 75 -3.80 5.88 2.90
C GLY A 75 -2.33 6.28 3.10
N LEU A 76 -1.41 5.52 2.51
CA LEU A 76 0.03 5.78 2.66
C LEU A 76 0.44 7.12 2.03
N SER A 77 -0.19 7.52 0.92
CA SER A 77 -0.01 8.86 0.36
C SER A 77 -0.43 9.95 1.34
N GLY A 78 -1.56 9.77 2.04
CA GLY A 78 -2.04 10.67 3.08
C GLY A 78 -1.08 10.74 4.27
N ASP A 79 -0.59 9.59 4.74
CA ASP A 79 0.34 9.50 5.85
C ASP A 79 1.66 10.24 5.54
N ILE A 80 2.25 10.00 4.35
CA ILE A 80 3.49 10.68 3.94
C ILE A 80 3.30 12.20 3.82
N LEU A 81 2.18 12.66 3.26
CA LEU A 81 1.92 14.07 3.04
C LEU A 81 1.57 14.82 4.33
N SER A 82 0.81 14.20 5.25
CA SER A 82 0.39 14.82 6.51
C SER A 82 1.54 15.13 7.46
N GLN A 83 2.69 14.46 7.30
CA GLN A 83 3.90 14.71 8.10
C GLN A 83 4.76 15.86 7.54
N ASN A 84 4.41 16.43 6.38
CA ASN A 84 5.04 17.64 5.83
C ASN A 84 4.32 18.93 6.27
N GLU A 85 3.15 18.85 6.90
CA GLU A 85 2.40 19.99 7.47
C GLU A 85 2.84 20.28 8.91
#